data_AF-A0A7C3EFZ1-F1
#
_entry.id   AF-A0A7C3EFZ1-F1
#
_cell.length_a   1.000
_cell.length_b   1.000
_cell.length_c   1.000
_cell.angle_alpha   90.00
_cell.angle_beta   90.00
_cell.angle_gamma   90.00
#
_symmetry.space_group_name_H-M   'P 1'
#
loop_
_entity.id
_entity.type
_entity.pdbx_description
1 polymer ?
#
loop_
_entity_poly.entity_id
_entity_poly.type
_entity_poly.pdbx_seq_one_letter_code
_entity_poly.pdbx_strand_id
1 'polypeptide(L)'
;MSQTPIVFRRFGGSLQLRIRTFADLERLGDLDPALWIATACPTTGMNCDPRFLAHLDSDGNNRVRTEELLKAIAWTGQMLADRSGCDEASDVLVLDRLTPAGAPLRAAAEQVLANLHAADRTRISLAQIRSKEEVLKQESANGDGVVPPEAVDDASLKQAVVDLLTVMPGVKDQGGHLGIDQATLDAFAKARDAALAWHDAPVLPWGPGSVEQARLVERLRPALDAYFLQCRLVAVQPDAGARLRLTAERLDESLADPIALKRWLDALPVAEPDPAGRLTWSALRRGPSFEPLCALRDSVATPVLGAAPALDEAGWTRLRDQATACLAWKADEAKHLVLKLGADRLRGLDGALLARLGALCADDKRISDALATGATELVSACPFCYQGLQVGIQAMNAPLTMRDITEIVYMALAGTVRKETTAAAEEAVSE
;
A
#
# COMPACT_ATOMS: atom_id res chain seq x y z
N MET A 1 -4.91 25.17 -60.62
CA MET A 1 -4.26 25.52 -59.35
C MET A 1 -2.76 25.63 -59.62
N SER A 2 -2.15 26.79 -59.38
CA SER A 2 -0.72 27.00 -59.63
C SER A 2 0.07 26.15 -58.65
N GLN A 3 0.75 25.10 -59.12
CA GLN A 3 1.64 24.32 -58.27
C GLN A 3 2.81 25.21 -57.85
N THR A 4 3.03 25.34 -56.54
CA THR A 4 4.21 26.01 -56.00
C THR A 4 5.46 25.30 -56.55
N PRO A 5 6.40 26.04 -57.16
CA PRO A 5 7.58 25.43 -57.75
C PRO A 5 8.50 24.86 -56.67
N ILE A 6 9.04 23.65 -56.89
CA ILE A 6 10.09 23.07 -56.05
C ILE A 6 11.36 23.91 -56.24
N VAL A 7 11.85 24.54 -55.18
CA VAL A 7 13.03 25.42 -55.24
C VAL A 7 14.21 24.76 -54.55
N PHE A 8 15.25 24.47 -55.32
CA PHE A 8 16.55 24.08 -54.78
C PHE A 8 17.45 25.28 -54.53
N ARG A 9 18.23 25.25 -53.46
CA ARG A 9 19.30 26.23 -53.19
C ARG A 9 20.57 25.53 -52.71
N ARG A 10 21.71 26.18 -52.91
CA ARG A 10 22.98 25.70 -52.37
C ARG A 10 23.08 26.03 -50.88
N PHE A 11 23.21 25.01 -50.06
CA PHE A 11 23.51 25.09 -48.63
C PHE A 11 24.79 24.30 -48.37
N GLY A 12 25.82 24.94 -47.80
CA GLY A 12 27.10 24.28 -47.48
C GLY A 12 27.77 23.59 -48.68
N GLY A 13 27.61 24.13 -49.90
CA GLY A 13 28.18 23.57 -51.14
C GLY A 13 27.30 22.52 -51.85
N SER A 14 26.34 21.92 -51.15
CA SER A 14 25.39 20.94 -51.71
C SER A 14 24.08 21.59 -52.16
N LEU A 15 23.45 21.05 -53.20
CA LEU A 15 22.12 21.50 -53.64
C LEU A 15 21.06 20.81 -52.79
N GLN A 16 20.25 21.57 -52.04
CA GLN A 16 19.21 21.03 -51.16
C GLN A 16 17.86 21.70 -51.42
N LEU A 17 16.79 20.97 -51.14
CA LEU A 17 15.44 21.50 -51.22
C LEU A 17 15.24 22.60 -50.18
N ARG A 18 14.67 23.73 -50.60
CA ARG A 18 14.30 24.81 -49.69
C ARG A 18 12.85 24.62 -49.25
N ILE A 19 12.65 24.20 -48.01
CA ILE A 19 11.35 24.08 -47.35
C ILE A 19 11.08 25.38 -46.58
N ARG A 20 9.95 26.04 -46.85
CA ARG A 20 9.49 27.23 -46.12
C ARG A 20 8.07 27.09 -45.60
N THR A 21 7.22 26.40 -46.34
CA THR A 21 5.82 26.23 -45.98
C THR A 21 5.44 24.76 -45.93
N PHE A 22 4.29 24.47 -45.33
CA PHE A 22 3.70 23.13 -45.33
C PHE A 22 3.41 22.65 -46.75
N ALA A 23 3.07 23.55 -47.67
CA ALA A 23 2.90 23.21 -49.09
C ALA A 23 4.20 22.68 -49.71
N ASP A 24 5.38 23.14 -49.29
CA ASP A 24 6.66 22.58 -49.73
C ASP A 24 6.88 21.16 -49.17
N LEU A 25 6.37 20.85 -47.97
CA LEU A 25 6.43 19.52 -47.36
C LEU A 25 5.54 18.51 -48.09
N GLU A 26 4.33 18.90 -48.49
CA GLU A 26 3.41 18.04 -49.26
C GLU A 26 4.03 17.58 -50.59
N ARG A 27 4.93 18.39 -51.16
CA ARG A 27 5.66 18.07 -52.39
C ARG A 27 6.82 17.08 -52.21
N LEU A 28 7.20 16.74 -50.98
CA LEU A 28 8.29 15.79 -50.73
C LEU A 28 7.98 14.39 -51.28
N GLY A 29 6.70 14.03 -51.44
CA GLY A 29 6.29 12.78 -52.06
C GLY A 29 6.61 12.69 -53.56
N ASP A 30 6.75 13.84 -54.24
CA ASP A 30 7.14 13.90 -55.66
C ASP A 30 8.67 13.85 -55.86
N LEU A 31 9.43 13.94 -54.77
CA LEU A 31 10.89 14.04 -54.81
C LEU A 31 11.53 12.66 -54.97
N ASP A 32 12.45 12.53 -55.92
CA ASP A 32 13.28 11.32 -56.02
C ASP A 32 14.06 11.10 -54.71
N PRO A 33 14.00 9.89 -54.11
CA PRO A 33 14.78 9.54 -52.92
C PRO A 33 16.28 9.86 -53.03
N ALA A 34 16.87 9.86 -54.25
CA ALA A 34 18.26 10.23 -54.49
C ALA A 34 18.58 11.71 -54.17
N LEU A 35 17.57 12.56 -54.02
CA LEU A 35 17.70 13.98 -53.66
C LEU A 35 17.63 14.21 -52.15
N TRP A 36 17.39 13.17 -51.35
CA TRP A 36 17.40 13.23 -49.89
C TRP A 36 18.82 13.14 -49.35
N ILE A 37 19.13 13.96 -48.34
CA ILE A 37 20.44 13.93 -47.65
C ILE A 37 20.59 12.64 -46.85
N ALA A 38 19.50 12.16 -46.26
CA ALA A 38 19.43 10.90 -45.54
C ALA A 38 18.04 10.29 -45.70
N THR A 39 17.98 8.98 -45.89
CA THR A 39 16.73 8.21 -45.95
C THR A 39 16.32 7.61 -44.60
N ALA A 40 17.22 7.67 -43.60
CA ALA A 40 16.99 7.26 -42.23
C ALA A 40 17.80 8.12 -41.25
N CYS A 41 17.12 9.02 -40.52
CA CYS A 41 17.73 9.96 -39.58
C CYS A 41 17.63 9.43 -38.13
N PRO A 42 18.72 9.41 -37.33
CA PRO A 42 18.64 8.98 -35.94
C PRO A 42 17.74 9.91 -35.11
N THR A 43 16.98 9.37 -34.15
CA THR A 43 16.14 10.16 -33.23
C THR A 43 16.94 10.91 -32.16
N THR A 44 18.25 10.66 -32.06
CA THR A 44 19.17 11.31 -31.11
C THR A 44 20.13 12.27 -31.81
N GLY A 45 20.56 13.32 -31.09
CA GLY A 45 21.50 14.32 -31.62
C GLY A 45 20.87 15.37 -32.54
N MET A 46 19.54 15.38 -32.69
CA MET A 46 18.80 16.44 -33.39
C MET A 46 18.32 17.52 -32.42
N ASN A 47 18.36 18.77 -32.86
CA ASN A 47 17.73 19.89 -32.14
C ASN A 47 16.23 19.92 -32.42
N CYS A 48 15.51 18.90 -31.95
CA CYS A 48 14.08 18.72 -32.12
C CYS A 48 13.50 18.08 -30.86
N ASP A 49 12.19 18.21 -30.65
CA ASP A 49 11.52 17.63 -29.48
C ASP A 49 11.63 16.08 -29.49
N PRO A 50 12.26 15.46 -28.47
CA PRO A 50 12.43 14.00 -28.44
C PRO A 50 11.11 13.23 -28.44
N ARG A 51 10.05 13.79 -27.83
CA ARG A 51 8.72 13.16 -27.80
C ARG A 51 8.08 13.16 -29.18
N PHE A 52 8.17 14.28 -29.90
CA PHE A 52 7.74 14.34 -31.30
C PHE A 52 8.49 13.34 -32.18
N LEU A 53 9.81 13.19 -32.01
CA LEU A 53 10.61 12.22 -32.75
C LEU A 53 10.20 10.76 -32.45
N ALA A 54 9.86 10.46 -31.21
CA ALA A 54 9.33 9.14 -30.84
C ALA A 54 7.99 8.83 -31.49
N HIS A 55 7.14 9.84 -31.74
CA HIS A 55 5.89 9.66 -32.49
C HIS A 55 6.10 9.48 -34.00
N LEU A 56 7.20 10.00 -34.55
CA LEU A 56 7.57 9.80 -35.96
C LEU A 56 8.20 8.42 -36.22
N ASP A 57 8.91 7.87 -35.24
CA ASP A 57 9.55 6.54 -35.27
C ASP A 57 8.51 5.45 -34.98
N SER A 58 7.69 5.14 -35.98
CA SER A 58 6.51 4.28 -35.85
C SER A 58 6.84 2.80 -35.59
N ASP A 59 8.05 2.36 -35.95
CA ASP A 59 8.52 0.99 -35.72
C ASP A 59 9.48 0.88 -34.50
N GLY A 60 9.79 2.00 -33.83
CA GLY A 60 10.60 2.05 -32.61
C GLY A 60 12.08 1.70 -32.81
N ASN A 61 12.60 1.83 -34.03
CA ASN A 61 13.98 1.46 -34.34
C ASN A 61 15.03 2.56 -33.98
N ASN A 62 14.58 3.67 -33.39
CA ASN A 62 15.33 4.89 -33.08
C ASN A 62 15.82 5.66 -34.31
N ARG A 63 15.14 5.51 -35.45
CA ARG A 63 15.43 6.26 -36.69
C ARG A 63 14.15 6.57 -37.45
N VAL A 64 13.99 7.84 -37.81
CA VAL A 64 12.90 8.30 -38.67
C VAL A 64 13.27 8.07 -40.13
N ARG A 65 12.49 7.25 -40.83
CA ARG A 65 12.64 6.96 -42.26
C ARG A 65 11.86 7.95 -43.12
N THR A 66 12.27 8.10 -44.38
CA THR A 66 11.57 8.93 -45.37
C THR A 66 10.07 8.60 -45.47
N GLU A 67 9.72 7.31 -45.48
CA GLU A 67 8.33 6.85 -45.56
C GLU A 67 7.48 7.28 -44.35
N GLU A 68 8.06 7.24 -43.15
CA GLU A 68 7.38 7.64 -41.92
C GLU A 68 7.14 9.15 -41.88
N LEU A 69 8.13 9.92 -42.33
CA LEU A 69 7.99 11.36 -42.46
C LEU A 69 6.93 11.74 -43.50
N LEU A 70 6.90 11.07 -44.66
CA LEU A 70 5.87 11.30 -45.69
C LEU A 70 4.46 10.94 -45.18
N LYS A 71 4.33 9.84 -44.43
CA LYS A 71 3.07 9.48 -43.77
C LYS A 71 2.63 10.53 -42.76
N ALA A 72 3.55 11.05 -41.95
CA ALA A 72 3.26 12.08 -40.96
C ALA A 72 2.82 13.40 -41.61
N ILE A 73 3.46 13.80 -42.72
CA ILE A 73 3.06 14.97 -43.51
C ILE A 73 1.65 14.77 -44.08
N ALA A 74 1.39 13.62 -44.72
CA ALA A 74 0.08 13.32 -45.29
C ALA A 74 -1.02 13.31 -44.22
N TRP A 75 -0.76 12.69 -43.06
CA TRP A 75 -1.68 12.69 -41.93
C TRP A 75 -1.96 14.11 -41.42
N THR A 76 -0.91 14.91 -41.23
CA THR A 76 -1.05 16.31 -40.77
C THR A 76 -1.89 17.14 -41.75
N GLY A 77 -1.67 16.95 -43.05
CA GLY A 77 -2.45 17.60 -44.11
C GLY A 77 -3.92 17.18 -44.14
N GLN A 78 -4.25 15.95 -43.75
CA GLN A 78 -5.65 15.50 -43.62
C GLN A 78 -6.35 16.11 -42.40
N MET A 79 -5.61 16.32 -41.30
CA MET A 79 -6.17 16.85 -40.06
C MET A 79 -6.38 18.37 -40.08
N LEU A 80 -5.55 19.12 -40.81
CA LEU A 80 -5.57 20.59 -40.83
C LEU A 80 -6.30 21.16 -42.07
N ALA A 81 -7.33 21.98 -41.84
CA ALA A 81 -7.96 22.80 -42.86
C ALA A 81 -7.09 24.02 -43.20
N ASP A 82 -6.43 24.61 -42.20
CA ASP A 82 -5.51 25.74 -42.33
C ASP A 82 -4.13 25.37 -41.75
N ARG A 83 -3.08 25.51 -42.57
CA ARG A 83 -1.70 25.11 -42.28
C ARG A 83 -0.80 26.27 -41.85
N SER A 84 -1.34 27.49 -41.72
CA SER A 84 -0.58 28.69 -41.35
C SER A 84 0.19 28.55 -40.03
N GLY A 85 -0.36 27.79 -39.07
CA GLY A 85 0.34 27.51 -37.80
C GLY A 85 1.66 26.74 -37.98
N CYS A 86 1.75 25.86 -38.99
CA CYS A 86 2.99 25.16 -39.33
C CYS A 86 4.02 26.14 -39.93
N ASP A 87 3.57 27.03 -40.81
CA ASP A 87 4.43 28.03 -41.47
C ASP A 87 4.96 29.08 -40.47
N GLU A 88 4.16 29.39 -39.45
CA GLU A 88 4.52 30.29 -38.33
C GLU A 88 5.41 29.61 -37.27
N ALA A 89 5.65 28.29 -37.38
CA ALA A 89 6.30 27.48 -36.35
C ALA A 89 5.65 27.64 -34.95
N SER A 90 4.32 27.72 -34.92
CA SER A 90 3.56 27.91 -33.67
C SER A 90 3.50 26.62 -32.86
N ASP A 91 3.62 26.74 -31.54
CA ASP A 91 3.35 25.68 -30.56
C ASP A 91 1.88 25.63 -30.12
N VAL A 92 0.99 26.39 -30.79
CA VAL A 92 -0.44 26.49 -30.48
C VAL A 92 -1.29 26.00 -31.65
N LEU A 93 -2.20 25.06 -31.36
CA LEU A 93 -3.22 24.61 -32.29
C LEU A 93 -4.51 25.40 -32.06
N VAL A 94 -5.01 26.06 -33.12
CA VAL A 94 -6.34 26.68 -33.15
C VAL A 94 -7.35 25.65 -33.63
N LEU A 95 -8.36 25.33 -32.81
CA LEU A 95 -9.23 24.18 -33.08
C LEU A 95 -10.08 24.36 -34.34
N ASP A 96 -10.46 25.60 -34.67
CA ASP A 96 -11.19 25.97 -35.89
C ASP A 96 -10.40 25.77 -37.19
N ARG A 97 -9.10 25.50 -37.08
CA ARG A 97 -8.26 25.14 -38.22
C ARG A 97 -8.24 23.63 -38.50
N LEU A 98 -8.96 22.80 -37.75
CA LEU A 98 -9.08 21.36 -38.00
C LEU A 98 -10.13 21.06 -39.08
N THR A 99 -9.88 20.03 -39.89
CA THR A 99 -10.87 19.47 -40.82
C THR A 99 -11.92 18.64 -40.06
N PRO A 100 -13.01 18.22 -40.72
CA PRO A 100 -13.92 17.22 -40.17
C PRO A 100 -13.23 15.90 -39.79
N ALA A 101 -12.17 15.51 -40.51
CA ALA A 101 -11.37 14.32 -40.15
C ALA A 101 -10.61 14.50 -38.83
N GLY A 102 -10.29 15.74 -38.47
CA GLY A 102 -9.69 16.11 -37.18
C GLY A 102 -10.68 16.26 -36.02
N ALA A 103 -11.97 15.89 -36.19
CA ALA A 103 -12.97 15.99 -35.11
C ALA A 103 -12.56 15.25 -33.81
N PRO A 104 -11.94 14.05 -33.85
CA PRO A 104 -11.45 13.39 -32.63
C PRO A 104 -10.35 14.21 -31.92
N LEU A 105 -9.47 14.88 -32.67
CA LEU A 105 -8.42 15.74 -32.10
C LEU A 105 -9.00 16.98 -31.45
N ARG A 106 -10.04 17.57 -32.06
CA ARG A 106 -10.79 18.68 -31.46
C ARG A 106 -11.41 18.27 -30.12
N ALA A 107 -12.14 17.15 -30.10
CA ALA A 107 -12.77 16.65 -28.88
C ALA A 107 -11.73 16.40 -27.78
N ALA A 108 -10.59 15.79 -28.13
CA ALA A 108 -9.50 15.56 -27.19
C ALA A 108 -8.90 16.88 -26.65
N ALA A 109 -8.73 17.90 -27.51
CA ALA A 109 -8.21 19.19 -27.12
C ALA A 109 -9.18 20.00 -26.24
N GLU A 110 -10.47 20.03 -26.58
CA GLU A 110 -11.52 20.67 -25.77
C GLU A 110 -11.58 20.05 -24.38
N GLN A 111 -11.42 18.73 -24.28
CA GLN A 111 -11.35 18.02 -23.00
C GLN A 111 -10.11 18.43 -22.18
N VAL A 112 -8.94 18.55 -22.81
CA VAL A 112 -7.72 19.04 -22.13
C VAL A 112 -7.94 20.45 -21.59
N LEU A 113 -8.54 21.34 -22.39
CA LEU A 113 -8.80 22.73 -22.00
C LEU A 113 -9.85 22.84 -20.89
N ALA A 114 -10.85 21.96 -20.88
CA ALA A 114 -11.82 21.87 -19.80
C ALA A 114 -11.17 21.49 -18.47
N ASN A 115 -10.29 20.48 -18.47
CA ASN A 115 -9.58 19.99 -17.27
C ASN A 115 -8.61 21.03 -16.70
N LEU A 116 -7.95 21.80 -17.58
CA LEU A 116 -7.06 22.88 -17.14
C LEU A 116 -7.82 24.15 -16.71
N HIS A 117 -9.16 24.11 -16.73
CA HIS A 117 -10.02 25.27 -16.51
C HIS A 117 -9.59 26.49 -17.35
N ALA A 118 -9.17 26.22 -18.59
CA ALA A 118 -8.64 27.26 -19.48
C ALA A 118 -9.74 28.27 -19.83
N ALA A 119 -9.41 29.56 -19.72
CA ALA A 119 -10.33 30.65 -20.06
C ALA A 119 -10.63 30.69 -21.57
N ASP A 120 -9.64 30.35 -22.40
CA ASP A 120 -9.78 30.20 -23.84
C ASP A 120 -9.91 28.71 -24.20
N ARG A 121 -11.05 28.32 -24.79
CA ARG A 121 -11.34 26.96 -25.23
C ARG A 121 -11.18 26.74 -26.73
N THR A 122 -10.69 27.76 -27.45
CA THR A 122 -10.55 27.72 -28.92
C THR A 122 -9.12 27.40 -29.37
N ARG A 123 -8.16 27.40 -28.44
CA ARG A 123 -6.72 27.24 -28.70
C ARG A 123 -6.08 26.38 -27.62
N ILE A 124 -5.20 25.47 -28.03
CA ILE A 124 -4.43 24.62 -27.12
C ILE A 124 -2.94 24.71 -27.43
N SER A 125 -2.11 24.91 -26.41
CA SER A 125 -0.65 24.93 -26.56
C SER A 125 -0.01 23.57 -26.25
N LEU A 126 1.18 23.33 -26.81
CA LEU A 126 1.97 22.15 -26.50
C LEU A 126 2.30 22.06 -25.00
N ALA A 127 2.51 23.21 -24.34
CA ALA A 127 2.73 23.27 -22.90
C ALA A 127 1.50 22.78 -22.10
N GLN A 128 0.28 23.15 -22.52
CA GLN A 128 -0.96 22.69 -21.90
C GLN A 128 -1.18 21.17 -22.07
N ILE A 129 -0.82 20.62 -23.22
CA ILE A 129 -0.87 19.17 -23.46
C ILE A 129 0.10 18.46 -22.51
N ARG A 130 1.30 19.01 -22.32
CA ARG A 130 2.32 18.44 -21.43
C ARG A 130 1.99 18.59 -19.94
N SER A 131 1.39 19.71 -19.52
CA SER A 131 0.99 19.93 -18.12
C SER A 131 -0.14 18.99 -17.68
N LYS A 132 -0.99 18.55 -18.61
CA LYS A 132 -2.03 17.55 -18.33
C LYS A 132 -1.46 16.25 -17.79
N GLU A 133 -0.30 15.78 -18.27
CA GLU A 133 0.32 14.53 -17.79
C GLU A 133 0.78 14.62 -16.33
N GLU A 134 1.20 15.81 -15.88
CA GLU A 134 1.60 16.04 -14.49
C GLU A 134 0.39 16.19 -13.57
N VAL A 135 -0.69 16.81 -14.05
CA VAL A 135 -1.97 16.91 -13.34
C VAL A 135 -2.65 15.54 -13.22
N LEU A 136 -2.60 14.69 -14.26
CA LEU A 136 -3.18 13.35 -14.26
C LEU A 136 -2.51 12.41 -13.23
N LYS A 137 -1.19 12.57 -13.01
CA LYS A 137 -0.47 11.81 -11.97
C LYS A 137 -0.86 12.23 -10.56
N GLN A 138 -1.34 13.46 -10.37
CA GLN A 138 -1.71 14.00 -9.07
C GLN A 138 -3.17 13.70 -8.69
N GLU A 139 -3.97 13.11 -9.57
CA GLU A 139 -5.34 12.70 -9.25
C GLU A 139 -5.35 11.40 -8.44
N SER A 140 -6.25 11.32 -7.46
CA SER A 140 -6.26 10.32 -6.40
C SER A 140 -6.74 8.93 -6.84
N ALA A 141 -7.23 8.81 -8.08
CA ALA A 141 -7.56 7.55 -8.74
C ALA A 141 -6.76 7.46 -10.04
N ASN A 142 -5.49 7.07 -9.94
CA ASN A 142 -4.55 7.01 -11.08
C ASN A 142 -4.32 5.58 -11.60
N GLY A 143 -5.04 4.59 -11.05
CA GLY A 143 -5.06 3.22 -11.55
C GLY A 143 -3.91 2.33 -11.11
N ASP A 144 -3.16 2.68 -10.07
CA ASP A 144 -2.06 1.85 -9.57
C ASP A 144 -2.47 0.84 -8.49
N GLY A 145 -3.74 0.83 -8.10
CA GLY A 145 -4.30 -0.01 -7.05
C GLY A 145 -3.98 0.47 -5.63
N VAL A 146 -3.47 1.70 -5.48
CA VAL A 146 -3.20 2.36 -4.20
C VAL A 146 -4.30 3.39 -3.94
N VAL A 147 -4.99 3.24 -2.81
CA VAL A 147 -6.09 4.12 -2.42
C VAL A 147 -5.62 5.06 -1.30
N PRO A 148 -5.31 6.33 -1.59
CA PRO A 148 -5.05 7.34 -0.56
C PRO A 148 -6.37 7.80 0.11
N PRO A 149 -6.34 8.34 1.35
CA PRO A 149 -7.53 8.84 2.04
C PRO A 149 -8.32 9.89 1.24
N GLU A 150 -7.63 10.66 0.40
CA GLU A 150 -8.20 11.69 -0.46
C GLU A 150 -9.02 11.12 -1.63
N ALA A 151 -8.78 9.86 -2.01
CA ALA A 151 -9.53 9.16 -3.07
C ALA A 151 -10.90 8.62 -2.59
N VAL A 152 -11.19 8.70 -1.29
CA VAL A 152 -12.33 8.01 -0.68
C VAL A 152 -13.38 9.02 -0.20
N ASP A 153 -14.55 8.99 -0.83
CA ASP A 153 -15.67 9.87 -0.48
C ASP A 153 -16.43 9.42 0.77
N ASP A 154 -16.56 8.10 0.97
CA ASP A 154 -17.24 7.53 2.15
C ASP A 154 -16.41 7.79 3.41
N ALA A 155 -16.98 8.57 4.35
CA ALA A 155 -16.28 8.97 5.58
C ALA A 155 -15.82 7.77 6.43
N SER A 156 -16.56 6.67 6.43
CA SER A 156 -16.20 5.46 7.20
C SER A 156 -15.01 4.73 6.58
N LEU A 157 -14.98 4.62 5.25
CA LEU A 157 -13.86 4.03 4.50
C LEU A 157 -12.64 4.93 4.58
N LYS A 158 -12.81 6.24 4.45
CA LYS A 158 -11.72 7.22 4.58
C LYS A 158 -11.05 7.13 5.95
N GLN A 159 -11.84 7.09 7.03
CA GLN A 159 -11.27 6.93 8.37
C GLN A 159 -10.55 5.58 8.52
N ALA A 160 -11.07 4.50 7.92
CA ALA A 160 -10.39 3.22 7.94
C ALA A 160 -9.02 3.26 7.23
N VAL A 161 -8.91 3.93 6.09
CA VAL A 161 -7.61 4.15 5.42
C VAL A 161 -6.63 4.89 6.35
N VAL A 162 -7.07 5.96 7.01
CA VAL A 162 -6.25 6.72 7.96
C VAL A 162 -5.77 5.86 9.13
N ASP A 163 -6.65 5.03 9.69
CA ASP A 163 -6.29 4.14 10.78
C ASP A 163 -5.26 3.10 10.35
N LEU A 164 -5.44 2.51 9.16
CA LEU A 164 -4.50 1.54 8.59
C LEU A 164 -3.12 2.19 8.39
N LEU A 165 -3.05 3.40 7.84
CA LEU A 165 -1.80 4.13 7.64
C LEU A 165 -1.09 4.52 8.95
N THR A 166 -1.79 4.50 10.09
CA THR A 166 -1.20 4.76 11.41
C THR A 166 -0.41 3.55 11.93
N VAL A 167 -0.78 2.33 11.53
CA VAL A 167 -0.21 1.08 12.06
C VAL A 167 0.47 0.21 11.01
N MET A 168 0.23 0.48 9.72
CA MET A 168 0.83 -0.21 8.59
C MET A 168 1.75 0.72 7.81
N PRO A 169 2.84 0.20 7.22
CA PRO A 169 3.59 0.94 6.22
C PRO A 169 2.74 1.11 4.97
N GLY A 170 2.27 2.33 4.70
CA GLY A 170 1.54 2.65 3.47
C GLY A 170 2.43 2.58 2.23
N VAL A 171 1.79 2.55 1.07
CA VAL A 171 2.45 2.56 -0.24
C VAL A 171 2.19 3.92 -0.90
N LYS A 172 3.21 4.46 -1.57
CA LYS A 172 3.01 5.69 -2.35
C LYS A 172 2.38 5.36 -3.69
N ASP A 173 1.36 6.11 -4.06
CA ASP A 173 0.78 6.06 -5.39
C ASP A 173 1.74 6.70 -6.44
N GLN A 174 1.38 6.64 -7.73
CA GLN A 174 2.12 7.28 -8.82
C GLN A 174 2.19 8.81 -8.69
N GLY A 175 1.26 9.42 -7.93
CA GLY A 175 1.22 10.84 -7.58
C GLY A 175 2.08 11.24 -6.37
N GLY A 176 2.61 10.26 -5.64
CA GLY A 176 3.37 10.45 -4.41
C GLY A 176 2.54 10.52 -3.12
N HIS A 177 1.22 10.38 -3.18
CA HIS A 177 0.32 10.29 -2.02
C HIS A 177 0.45 8.93 -1.34
N LEU A 178 0.37 8.92 -0.01
CA LEU A 178 0.46 7.69 0.77
C LEU A 178 -0.92 7.06 0.90
N GLY A 179 -1.07 5.82 0.44
CA GLY A 179 -2.31 5.07 0.50
C GLY A 179 -2.11 3.61 0.90
N ILE A 180 -3.17 2.84 0.76
CA ILE A 180 -3.19 1.40 1.02
C ILE A 180 -3.43 0.65 -0.28
N ASP A 181 -2.78 -0.50 -0.43
CA ASP A 181 -3.01 -1.45 -1.52
C ASP A 181 -3.58 -2.77 -0.98
N GLN A 182 -3.85 -3.73 -1.87
CA GLN A 182 -4.35 -5.04 -1.48
C GLN A 182 -3.37 -5.79 -0.55
N ALA A 183 -2.07 -5.66 -0.78
CA ALA A 183 -1.06 -6.31 0.06
C ALA A 183 -1.06 -5.76 1.50
N THR A 184 -1.23 -4.44 1.64
CA THR A 184 -1.36 -3.75 2.93
C THR A 184 -2.63 -4.21 3.66
N LEU A 185 -3.76 -4.32 2.95
CA LEU A 185 -5.01 -4.82 3.49
C LEU A 185 -4.91 -6.25 4.01
N ASP A 186 -4.31 -7.16 3.23
CA ASP A 186 -4.15 -8.57 3.60
C ASP A 186 -3.22 -8.72 4.82
N ALA A 187 -2.12 -7.97 4.82
CA ALA A 187 -1.19 -7.93 5.96
C ALA A 187 -1.87 -7.39 7.22
N PHE A 188 -2.68 -6.34 7.09
CA PHE A 188 -3.45 -5.77 8.19
C PHE A 188 -4.49 -6.75 8.73
N ALA A 189 -5.26 -7.41 7.86
CA ALA A 189 -6.28 -8.39 8.27
C ALA A 189 -5.66 -9.51 9.12
N LYS A 190 -4.52 -10.06 8.67
CA LYS A 190 -3.79 -11.08 9.41
C LYS A 190 -3.28 -10.57 10.76
N ALA A 191 -2.75 -9.34 10.80
CA ALA A 191 -2.24 -8.74 12.03
C ALA A 191 -3.37 -8.43 13.02
N ARG A 192 -4.51 -7.92 12.54
CA ARG A 192 -5.72 -7.66 13.31
C ARG A 192 -6.22 -8.94 13.98
N ASP A 193 -6.37 -10.02 13.22
CA ASP A 193 -6.93 -11.27 13.75
C ASP A 193 -6.00 -11.90 14.80
N ALA A 194 -4.68 -11.85 14.57
CA ALA A 194 -3.69 -12.30 15.55
C ALA A 194 -3.73 -11.45 16.84
N ALA A 195 -3.86 -10.14 16.71
CA ALA A 195 -3.93 -9.22 17.84
C ALA A 195 -5.22 -9.37 18.65
N LEU A 196 -6.37 -9.53 18.00
CA LEU A 196 -7.65 -9.78 18.65
C LEU A 196 -7.65 -11.14 19.35
N ALA A 197 -7.13 -12.19 18.72
CA ALA A 197 -6.99 -13.50 19.35
C ALA A 197 -6.11 -13.45 20.61
N TRP A 198 -4.99 -12.71 20.56
CA TRP A 198 -4.13 -12.48 21.73
C TRP A 198 -4.85 -11.70 22.84
N HIS A 199 -5.65 -10.70 22.48
CA HIS A 199 -6.38 -9.85 23.42
C HIS A 199 -7.55 -10.58 24.09
N ASP A 200 -8.28 -11.41 23.34
CA ASP A 200 -9.48 -12.13 23.79
C ASP A 200 -9.16 -13.44 24.54
N ALA A 201 -7.93 -13.94 24.45
CA ALA A 201 -7.44 -15.09 25.22
C ALA A 201 -6.41 -14.68 26.31
N PRO A 202 -6.73 -13.76 27.24
CA PRO A 202 -5.75 -13.22 28.15
C PRO A 202 -5.40 -14.24 29.25
N VAL A 203 -4.12 -14.43 29.52
CA VAL A 203 -3.64 -15.30 30.61
C VAL A 203 -3.59 -14.48 31.90
N LEU A 204 -4.75 -14.33 32.56
CA LEU A 204 -4.93 -13.50 33.77
C LEU A 204 -5.32 -14.32 35.01
N PRO A 205 -4.41 -15.19 35.53
CA PRO A 205 -4.69 -16.05 36.68
C PRO A 205 -5.03 -15.30 37.99
N TRP A 206 -4.67 -14.01 38.09
CA TRP A 206 -4.93 -13.14 39.25
C TRP A 206 -5.81 -11.92 38.89
N GLY A 207 -6.56 -11.98 37.78
CA GLY A 207 -7.41 -10.87 37.32
C GLY A 207 -6.60 -9.68 36.78
N PRO A 208 -7.10 -8.43 36.92
CA PRO A 208 -6.45 -7.24 36.35
C PRO A 208 -5.00 -7.01 36.80
N GLY A 209 -4.62 -7.51 37.99
CA GLY A 209 -3.27 -7.40 38.51
C GLY A 209 -2.28 -8.42 37.94
N SER A 210 -2.71 -9.40 37.14
CA SER A 210 -1.90 -10.62 36.87
C SER A 210 -0.46 -10.39 36.45
N VAL A 211 -0.16 -9.32 35.70
CA VAL A 211 1.22 -8.97 35.31
C VAL A 211 2.08 -8.58 36.53
N GLU A 212 1.55 -7.79 37.45
CA GLU A 212 2.26 -7.40 38.68
C GLU A 212 2.46 -8.60 39.62
N GLN A 213 1.43 -9.43 39.77
CA GLN A 213 1.50 -10.69 40.52
C GLN A 213 2.53 -11.66 39.91
N ALA A 214 2.58 -11.78 38.58
CA ALA A 214 3.57 -12.60 37.90
C ALA A 214 5.00 -12.06 38.10
N ARG A 215 5.19 -10.74 38.07
CA ARG A 215 6.49 -10.10 38.39
C ARG A 215 6.91 -10.35 39.83
N LEU A 216 5.96 -10.36 40.77
CA LEU A 216 6.22 -10.71 42.17
C LEU A 216 6.72 -12.16 42.30
N VAL A 217 6.10 -13.09 41.57
CA VAL A 217 6.55 -14.50 41.51
C VAL A 217 7.97 -14.59 40.97
N GLU A 218 8.26 -13.99 39.81
CA GLU A 218 9.62 -14.02 39.24
C GLU A 218 10.66 -13.34 40.14
N ARG A 219 10.30 -12.26 40.83
CA ARG A 219 11.19 -11.59 41.79
C ARG A 219 11.56 -12.50 42.97
N LEU A 220 10.61 -13.29 43.46
CA LEU A 220 10.81 -14.19 44.60
C LEU A 220 11.33 -15.57 44.21
N ARG A 221 11.35 -15.87 42.91
CA ARG A 221 11.74 -17.17 42.39
C ARG A 221 13.11 -17.66 42.88
N PRO A 222 14.19 -16.85 42.86
CA PRO A 222 15.49 -17.31 43.36
C PRO A 222 15.45 -17.73 44.84
N ALA A 223 14.71 -17.00 45.69
CA ALA A 223 14.63 -17.28 47.12
C ALA A 223 13.80 -18.55 47.41
N LEU A 224 12.69 -18.73 46.70
CA LEU A 224 11.82 -19.90 46.86
C LEU A 224 12.41 -21.16 46.22
N ASP A 225 13.00 -21.07 45.03
CA ASP A 225 13.70 -22.20 44.40
C ASP A 225 14.87 -22.68 45.29
N ALA A 226 15.64 -21.74 45.87
CA ALA A 226 16.70 -22.08 46.83
C ALA A 226 16.15 -22.74 48.09
N TYR A 227 15.04 -22.24 48.63
CA TYR A 227 14.38 -22.81 49.81
C TYR A 227 13.93 -24.26 49.56
N PHE A 228 13.21 -24.53 48.48
CA PHE A 228 12.76 -25.89 48.18
C PHE A 228 13.93 -26.83 47.88
N LEU A 229 15.01 -26.35 47.24
CA LEU A 229 16.24 -27.12 47.10
C LEU A 229 16.88 -27.46 48.46
N GLN A 230 16.90 -26.52 49.40
CA GLN A 230 17.38 -26.75 50.77
C GLN A 230 16.48 -27.74 51.53
N CYS A 231 15.16 -27.69 51.34
CA CYS A 231 14.23 -28.67 51.91
C CYS A 231 14.55 -30.09 51.41
N ARG A 232 14.80 -30.26 50.11
CA ARG A 232 15.24 -31.55 49.54
C ARG A 232 16.59 -32.00 50.11
N LEU A 233 17.54 -31.08 50.28
CA LEU A 233 18.83 -31.39 50.90
C LEU A 233 18.66 -31.90 52.33
N VAL A 234 17.86 -31.22 53.15
CA VAL A 234 17.60 -31.62 54.55
C VAL A 234 16.85 -32.95 54.63
N ALA A 235 15.95 -33.23 53.67
CA ALA A 235 15.28 -34.53 53.58
C ALA A 235 16.24 -35.71 53.34
N VAL A 236 17.30 -35.48 52.55
CA VAL A 236 18.31 -36.52 52.23
C VAL A 236 19.46 -36.54 53.25
N GLN A 237 19.81 -35.39 53.82
CA GLN A 237 20.91 -35.19 54.76
C GLN A 237 20.42 -34.31 55.93
N PRO A 238 19.82 -34.89 56.98
CA PRO A 238 19.25 -34.12 58.09
C PRO A 238 20.24 -33.14 58.76
N ASP A 239 21.51 -33.53 58.86
CA ASP A 239 22.57 -32.70 59.45
C ASP A 239 22.90 -31.44 58.63
N ALA A 240 22.48 -31.38 57.36
CA ALA A 240 22.69 -30.20 56.51
C ALA A 240 21.96 -28.96 57.05
N GLY A 241 20.83 -29.13 57.76
CA GLY A 241 20.05 -28.01 58.30
C GLY A 241 20.85 -27.14 59.28
N ALA A 242 21.69 -27.75 60.11
CA ALA A 242 22.56 -27.04 61.03
C ALA A 242 23.65 -26.23 60.28
N ARG A 243 24.11 -26.73 59.12
CA ARG A 243 25.14 -26.09 58.29
C ARG A 243 24.62 -24.95 57.43
N LEU A 244 23.30 -24.82 57.28
CA LEU A 244 22.64 -23.70 56.59
C LEU A 244 22.46 -22.47 57.50
N ARG A 245 22.79 -22.57 58.79
CA ARG A 245 22.79 -21.47 59.75
C ARG A 245 24.11 -20.71 59.69
N LEU A 246 24.09 -19.42 60.02
CA LEU A 246 25.31 -18.66 60.26
C LEU A 246 26.04 -19.23 61.48
N THR A 247 27.36 -19.45 61.35
CA THR A 247 28.22 -19.79 62.49
C THR A 247 28.53 -18.54 63.31
N ALA A 248 28.82 -18.72 64.60
CA ALA A 248 29.18 -17.62 65.49
C ALA A 248 30.39 -16.83 64.95
N GLU A 249 31.41 -17.54 64.46
CA GLU A 249 32.63 -16.95 63.88
C GLU A 249 32.32 -15.99 62.71
N ARG A 250 31.44 -16.39 61.78
CA ARG A 250 31.05 -15.56 60.63
C ARG A 250 30.16 -14.38 61.03
N LEU A 251 29.38 -14.53 62.10
CA LEU A 251 28.56 -13.46 62.64
C LEU A 251 29.45 -12.38 63.24
N ASP A 252 30.42 -12.76 64.09
CA ASP A 252 31.33 -11.85 64.77
C ASP A 252 32.18 -11.03 63.78
N GLU A 253 32.64 -11.64 62.69
CA GLU A 253 33.36 -10.96 61.60
C GLU A 253 32.51 -9.92 60.84
N SER A 254 31.18 -10.12 60.80
CA SER A 254 30.27 -9.33 59.96
C SER A 254 29.50 -8.25 60.73
N LEU A 255 29.44 -8.31 62.06
CA LEU A 255 28.68 -7.36 62.89
C LEU A 255 29.20 -5.93 62.79
N ALA A 256 30.48 -5.75 62.45
CA ALA A 256 31.10 -4.43 62.28
C ALA A 256 30.93 -3.85 60.86
N ASP A 257 30.49 -4.64 59.87
CA ASP A 257 30.30 -4.22 58.48
C ASP A 257 28.82 -4.38 58.03
N PRO A 258 28.05 -3.27 57.95
CA PRO A 258 26.67 -3.30 57.49
C PRO A 258 26.46 -3.90 56.09
N ILE A 259 27.45 -3.80 55.19
CA ILE A 259 27.37 -4.36 53.84
C ILE A 259 27.50 -5.89 53.90
N ALA A 260 28.47 -6.41 54.68
CA ALA A 260 28.61 -7.84 54.93
C ALA A 260 27.36 -8.40 55.62
N LEU A 261 26.85 -7.72 56.65
CA LEU A 261 25.64 -8.15 57.36
C LEU A 261 24.42 -8.24 56.43
N LYS A 262 24.23 -7.24 55.54
CA LYS A 262 23.17 -7.29 54.53
C LYS A 262 23.32 -8.48 53.58
N ARG A 263 24.54 -8.74 53.08
CA ARG A 263 24.81 -9.88 52.18
C ARG A 263 24.47 -11.21 52.84
N TRP A 264 24.77 -11.36 54.13
CA TRP A 264 24.42 -12.57 54.88
C TRP A 264 22.92 -12.71 55.11
N LEU A 265 22.22 -11.61 55.44
CA LEU A 265 20.76 -11.60 55.55
C LEU A 265 20.06 -11.98 54.24
N ASP A 266 20.62 -11.55 53.10
CA ASP A 266 20.12 -11.91 51.76
C ASP A 266 20.38 -13.40 51.43
N ALA A 267 21.42 -14.02 52.00
CA ALA A 267 21.81 -15.42 51.75
C ALA A 267 21.13 -16.45 52.67
N LEU A 268 20.51 -16.01 53.77
CA LEU A 268 19.84 -16.90 54.70
C LEU A 268 18.55 -17.48 54.11
N PRO A 269 18.20 -18.73 54.43
CA PRO A 269 16.91 -19.32 54.06
C PRO A 269 15.73 -18.45 54.54
N VAL A 270 14.68 -18.36 53.72
CA VAL A 270 13.47 -17.58 54.03
C VAL A 270 12.68 -18.12 55.23
N ALA A 271 12.82 -19.41 55.52
CA ALA A 271 12.33 -20.10 56.69
C ALA A 271 13.32 -21.23 57.03
N GLU A 272 13.14 -21.89 58.18
CA GLU A 272 13.85 -23.15 58.40
C GLU A 272 13.42 -24.19 57.34
N PRO A 273 14.36 -24.87 56.64
CA PRO A 273 13.99 -25.85 55.63
C PRO A 273 13.20 -27.02 56.24
N ASP A 274 11.98 -27.26 55.76
CA ASP A 274 11.14 -28.39 56.15
C ASP A 274 11.48 -29.61 55.26
N PRO A 275 11.94 -30.75 55.80
CA PRO A 275 12.23 -31.95 55.01
C PRO A 275 11.01 -32.49 54.24
N ALA A 276 9.79 -32.11 54.63
CA ALA A 276 8.58 -32.44 53.89
C ALA A 276 8.30 -31.50 52.69
N GLY A 277 9.17 -30.51 52.43
CA GLY A 277 9.04 -29.63 51.27
C GLY A 277 7.90 -28.63 51.37
N ARG A 278 7.67 -28.03 52.54
CA ARG A 278 6.60 -27.05 52.77
C ARG A 278 7.13 -25.77 53.43
N LEU A 279 6.77 -24.63 52.86
CA LEU A 279 7.00 -23.32 53.45
C LEU A 279 5.78 -22.89 54.28
N THR A 280 5.85 -23.02 55.60
CA THR A 280 4.78 -22.57 56.51
C THR A 280 4.81 -21.05 56.65
N TRP A 281 3.70 -20.36 56.37
CA TRP A 281 3.65 -18.89 56.34
C TRP A 281 3.96 -18.24 57.69
N SER A 282 3.58 -18.87 58.80
CA SER A 282 3.87 -18.39 60.16
C SER A 282 5.33 -18.58 60.57
N ALA A 283 6.11 -19.37 59.83
CA ALA A 283 7.52 -19.66 60.10
C ALA A 283 8.49 -18.79 59.26
N LEU A 284 7.97 -17.81 58.51
CA LEU A 284 8.79 -16.89 57.72
C LEU A 284 9.71 -16.06 58.62
N ARG A 285 10.98 -15.98 58.23
CA ARG A 285 11.98 -15.14 58.91
C ARG A 285 11.81 -13.68 58.48
N ARG A 286 12.03 -12.74 59.41
CA ARG A 286 11.99 -11.28 59.17
C ARG A 286 13.25 -10.79 58.43
N GLY A 287 13.52 -11.38 57.27
CA GLY A 287 14.60 -10.96 56.37
C GLY A 287 14.10 -10.06 55.23
N PRO A 288 14.97 -9.73 54.27
CA PRO A 288 14.67 -8.83 53.14
C PRO A 288 13.49 -9.29 52.26
N SER A 289 13.24 -10.60 52.18
CA SER A 289 12.12 -11.17 51.41
C SER A 289 10.81 -11.26 52.19
N PHE A 290 10.76 -10.89 53.48
CA PHE A 290 9.59 -11.09 54.34
C PHE A 290 8.32 -10.40 53.81
N GLU A 291 8.37 -9.07 53.60
CA GLU A 291 7.21 -8.31 53.11
C GLU A 291 6.77 -8.76 51.71
N PRO A 292 7.68 -8.97 50.72
CA PRO A 292 7.32 -9.59 49.45
C PRO A 292 6.67 -10.96 49.58
N LEU A 293 7.10 -11.82 50.51
CA LEU A 293 6.53 -13.15 50.73
C LEU A 293 5.13 -13.09 51.36
N CYS A 294 4.90 -12.14 52.27
CA CYS A 294 3.56 -11.83 52.77
C CYS A 294 2.64 -11.38 51.63
N ALA A 295 3.12 -10.48 50.76
CA ALA A 295 2.37 -10.06 49.59
C ALA A 295 2.10 -11.24 48.63
N LEU A 296 3.09 -12.13 48.40
CA LEU A 296 2.92 -13.33 47.58
C LEU A 296 1.84 -14.26 48.16
N ARG A 297 1.83 -14.47 49.47
CA ARG A 297 0.78 -15.28 50.13
C ARG A 297 -0.61 -14.71 49.83
N ASP A 298 -0.77 -13.40 50.01
CA ASP A 298 -2.09 -12.76 49.98
C ASP A 298 -2.60 -12.55 48.55
N SER A 299 -1.75 -12.06 47.65
CA SER A 299 -2.17 -11.67 46.29
C SER A 299 -1.94 -12.74 45.21
N VAL A 300 -1.14 -13.77 45.51
CA VAL A 300 -0.74 -14.79 44.53
C VAL A 300 -1.15 -16.21 44.95
N ALA A 301 -0.71 -16.65 46.13
CA ALA A 301 -0.95 -18.02 46.58
C ALA A 301 -2.41 -18.26 46.98
N THR A 302 -2.98 -17.36 47.80
CA THR A 302 -4.37 -17.51 48.29
C THR A 302 -5.41 -17.58 47.17
N PRO A 303 -5.37 -16.73 46.12
CA PRO A 303 -6.34 -16.79 45.02
C PRO A 303 -6.27 -18.08 44.18
N VAL A 304 -5.10 -18.71 44.06
CA VAL A 304 -4.88 -19.86 43.16
C VAL A 304 -4.93 -21.20 43.89
N LEU A 305 -4.36 -21.24 45.09
CA LEU A 305 -4.18 -22.46 45.90
C LEU A 305 -5.13 -22.51 47.09
N GLY A 306 -5.86 -21.42 47.37
CA GLY A 306 -6.69 -21.27 48.57
C GLY A 306 -5.87 -20.83 49.79
N ALA A 307 -6.56 -20.60 50.91
CA ALA A 307 -5.98 -20.13 52.16
C ALA A 307 -5.23 -21.23 52.95
N ALA A 308 -4.29 -21.92 52.27
CA ALA A 308 -3.47 -22.95 52.89
C ALA A 308 -2.44 -22.33 53.85
N PRO A 309 -2.17 -22.98 55.01
CA PRO A 309 -1.20 -22.48 55.99
C PRO A 309 0.26 -22.58 55.55
N ALA A 310 0.52 -23.31 54.45
CA ALA A 310 1.84 -23.49 53.88
C ALA A 310 1.78 -23.56 52.35
N LEU A 311 2.90 -23.25 51.70
CA LEU A 311 3.14 -23.46 50.28
C LEU A 311 4.01 -24.71 50.10
N ASP A 312 3.52 -25.70 49.39
CA ASP A 312 4.31 -26.86 48.99
C ASP A 312 4.99 -26.65 47.63
N GLU A 313 5.86 -27.58 47.27
CA GLU A 313 6.65 -27.50 46.03
C GLU A 313 5.79 -27.61 44.75
N ALA A 314 4.70 -28.36 44.81
CA ALA A 314 3.74 -28.49 43.71
C ALA A 314 2.96 -27.17 43.49
N GLY A 315 2.49 -26.56 44.57
CA GLY A 315 1.86 -25.24 44.58
C GLY A 315 2.81 -24.17 44.07
N TRP A 316 4.07 -24.18 44.51
CA TRP A 316 5.09 -23.25 44.02
C TRP A 316 5.32 -23.41 42.51
N THR A 317 5.45 -24.64 42.02
CA THR A 317 5.59 -24.94 40.58
C THR A 317 4.41 -24.40 39.78
N ARG A 318 3.18 -24.61 40.26
CA ARG A 318 1.96 -24.10 39.59
C ARG A 318 1.95 -22.56 39.50
N LEU A 319 2.34 -21.86 40.56
CA LEU A 319 2.41 -20.39 40.57
C LEU A 319 3.46 -19.87 39.58
N ARG A 320 4.64 -20.52 39.52
CA ARG A 320 5.70 -20.19 38.57
C ARG A 320 5.26 -20.41 37.11
N ASP A 321 4.59 -21.51 36.82
CA ASP A 321 4.14 -21.82 35.46
C ASP A 321 3.08 -20.81 35.00
N GLN A 322 2.14 -20.44 35.88
CA GLN A 322 1.18 -19.37 35.62
C GLN A 322 1.82 -18.00 35.42
N ALA A 323 2.82 -17.64 36.24
CA ALA A 323 3.56 -16.39 36.09
C ALA A 323 4.34 -16.35 34.77
N THR A 324 4.99 -17.46 34.42
CA THR A 324 5.72 -17.61 33.15
C THR A 324 4.79 -17.42 31.96
N ALA A 325 3.63 -18.09 31.96
CA ALA A 325 2.64 -17.97 30.90
C ALA A 325 2.07 -16.53 30.79
N CYS A 326 1.78 -15.89 31.92
CA CYS A 326 1.28 -14.51 31.96
C CYS A 326 2.30 -13.51 31.42
N LEU A 327 3.58 -13.61 31.83
CA LEU A 327 4.64 -12.73 31.36
C LEU A 327 4.98 -12.98 29.89
N ALA A 328 4.94 -14.23 29.43
CA ALA A 328 5.13 -14.57 28.02
C ALA A 328 4.00 -13.98 27.16
N TRP A 329 2.74 -14.11 27.59
CA TRP A 329 1.60 -13.46 26.95
C TRP A 329 1.77 -11.94 26.91
N LYS A 330 2.15 -11.30 28.03
CA LYS A 330 2.35 -9.85 28.09
C LYS A 330 3.51 -9.37 27.21
N ALA A 331 4.59 -10.14 27.11
CA ALA A 331 5.72 -9.82 26.24
C ALA A 331 5.35 -9.92 24.75
N ASP A 332 4.39 -10.78 24.39
CA ASP A 332 3.90 -10.93 23.01
C ASP A 332 3.14 -9.70 22.50
N GLU A 333 2.58 -8.87 23.39
CA GLU A 333 1.87 -7.62 23.06
C GLU A 333 2.67 -6.72 22.11
N ALA A 334 3.99 -6.64 22.30
CA ALA A 334 4.88 -5.80 21.50
C ALA A 334 4.93 -6.19 20.01
N LYS A 335 4.54 -7.43 19.66
CA LYS A 335 4.46 -7.91 18.27
C LYS A 335 3.18 -7.43 17.57
N HIS A 336 2.18 -7.01 18.33
CA HIS A 336 0.85 -6.64 17.84
C HIS A 336 0.73 -5.12 17.72
N LEU A 337 1.52 -4.50 16.83
CA LEU A 337 1.57 -3.04 16.63
C LEU A 337 0.20 -2.42 16.34
N VAL A 338 -0.70 -3.18 15.72
CA VAL A 338 -2.08 -2.77 15.41
C VAL A 338 -2.92 -2.47 16.66
N LEU A 339 -2.54 -2.98 17.84
CA LEU A 339 -3.20 -2.68 19.11
C LEU A 339 -3.13 -1.20 19.50
N LYS A 340 -2.27 -0.40 18.87
CA LYS A 340 -2.26 1.06 19.04
C LYS A 340 -3.60 1.73 18.71
N LEU A 341 -4.39 1.12 17.82
CA LEU A 341 -5.75 1.60 17.49
C LEU A 341 -6.77 1.29 18.60
N GLY A 342 -6.46 0.37 19.51
CA GLY A 342 -7.37 -0.15 20.52
C GLY A 342 -8.23 -1.31 19.98
N ALA A 343 -8.54 -2.26 20.87
CA ALA A 343 -9.27 -3.49 20.51
C ALA A 343 -10.66 -3.21 19.91
N ASP A 344 -11.39 -2.22 20.44
CA ASP A 344 -12.72 -1.87 19.94
C ASP A 344 -12.67 -1.32 18.52
N ARG A 345 -11.66 -0.49 18.21
CA ARG A 345 -11.47 0.02 16.85
C ARG A 345 -11.09 -1.10 15.89
N LEU A 346 -10.20 -2.01 16.30
CA LEU A 346 -9.82 -3.18 15.51
C LEU A 346 -11.02 -4.09 15.19
N ARG A 347 -11.94 -4.29 16.14
CA ARG A 347 -13.18 -5.03 15.90
C ARG A 347 -14.11 -4.32 14.91
N GLY A 348 -14.14 -2.98 14.93
CA GLY A 348 -14.88 -2.16 13.96
C GLY A 348 -14.27 -2.15 12.56
N LEU A 349 -12.98 -2.49 12.42
CA LEU A 349 -12.31 -2.69 11.13
C LEU A 349 -12.50 -4.15 10.68
N ASP A 350 -13.76 -4.54 10.51
CA ASP A 350 -14.16 -5.93 10.24
C ASP A 350 -13.88 -6.39 8.80
N GLY A 351 -14.14 -7.68 8.53
CA GLY A 351 -13.93 -8.25 7.20
C GLY A 351 -14.77 -7.61 6.10
N ALA A 352 -15.97 -7.09 6.41
CA ALA A 352 -16.83 -6.45 5.44
C ALA A 352 -16.28 -5.08 5.03
N LEU A 353 -15.80 -4.30 5.99
CA LEU A 353 -15.16 -3.00 5.73
C LEU A 353 -13.85 -3.17 4.95
N LEU A 354 -13.01 -4.14 5.34
CA LEU A 354 -11.78 -4.44 4.60
C LEU A 354 -12.06 -4.93 3.18
N ALA A 355 -13.11 -5.73 2.97
CA ALA A 355 -13.53 -6.15 1.63
C ALA A 355 -13.99 -4.97 0.76
N ARG A 356 -14.68 -3.98 1.34
CA ARG A 356 -15.04 -2.73 0.63
C ARG A 356 -13.81 -1.93 0.22
N LEU A 357 -12.80 -1.81 1.09
CA LEU A 357 -11.53 -1.17 0.75
C LEU A 357 -10.76 -1.94 -0.33
N GLY A 358 -10.75 -3.28 -0.26
CA GLY A 358 -10.16 -4.13 -1.28
C GLY A 358 -10.86 -3.99 -2.64
N ALA A 359 -12.18 -3.81 -2.65
CA ALA A 359 -12.93 -3.50 -3.86
C ALA A 359 -12.49 -2.17 -4.47
N LEU A 360 -12.26 -1.12 -3.66
CA LEU A 360 -11.72 0.16 -4.17
C LEU A 360 -10.32 -0.02 -4.78
N CYS A 361 -9.42 -0.76 -4.11
CA CYS A 361 -8.08 -1.04 -4.65
C CYS A 361 -8.14 -1.83 -5.97
N ALA A 362 -9.05 -2.81 -6.04
CA ALA A 362 -9.25 -3.63 -7.24
C ALA A 362 -9.90 -2.85 -8.39
N ASP A 363 -10.87 -1.98 -8.09
CA ASP A 363 -11.53 -1.14 -9.08
C ASP A 363 -10.57 -0.10 -9.66
N ASP A 364 -9.71 0.49 -8.82
CA ASP A 364 -8.64 1.38 -9.28
C ASP A 364 -7.68 0.62 -10.21
N LYS A 365 -7.19 -0.57 -9.80
CA LYS A 365 -6.27 -1.37 -10.63
C LYS A 365 -6.88 -1.89 -11.94
N ARG A 366 -8.17 -2.25 -11.95
CA ARG A 366 -8.86 -2.85 -13.11
C ARG A 366 -8.79 -1.97 -14.36
N ILE A 367 -8.80 -0.66 -14.17
CA ILE A 367 -8.84 0.29 -15.28
C ILE A 367 -7.45 0.38 -15.93
N SER A 368 -6.38 0.37 -15.12
CA SER A 368 -5.00 0.26 -15.61
C SER A 368 -4.72 -1.07 -16.30
N ASP A 369 -5.16 -2.19 -15.73
CA ASP A 369 -5.03 -3.52 -16.36
C ASP A 369 -5.75 -3.56 -17.73
N ALA A 370 -6.96 -2.99 -17.82
CA ALA A 370 -7.69 -2.89 -19.08
C ALA A 370 -6.93 -2.06 -20.12
N LEU A 371 -6.36 -0.91 -19.73
CA LEU A 371 -5.52 -0.09 -20.61
C LEU A 371 -4.27 -0.84 -21.09
N ALA A 372 -3.61 -1.62 -20.22
CA ALA A 372 -2.42 -2.39 -20.56
C ALA A 372 -2.71 -3.49 -21.61
N THR A 373 -3.93 -4.03 -21.66
CA THR A 373 -4.34 -5.00 -22.68
C THR A 373 -4.69 -4.37 -24.04
N GLY A 374 -4.75 -3.04 -24.12
CA GLY A 374 -5.22 -2.32 -25.31
C GLY A 374 -6.75 -2.36 -25.48
N ALA A 375 -7.50 -2.69 -24.43
CA ALA A 375 -8.96 -2.65 -24.47
C ALA A 375 -9.45 -1.21 -24.65
N THR A 376 -10.52 -1.02 -25.42
CA THR A 376 -11.21 0.27 -25.61
C THR A 376 -12.56 0.32 -24.89
N GLU A 377 -13.04 -0.83 -24.39
CA GLU A 377 -14.32 -0.98 -23.71
C GLU A 377 -14.18 -1.91 -22.51
N LEU A 378 -14.88 -1.61 -21.42
CA LEU A 378 -15.06 -2.47 -20.26
C LEU A 378 -16.53 -2.83 -20.13
N VAL A 379 -16.84 -4.12 -19.98
CA VAL A 379 -18.22 -4.63 -19.97
C VAL A 379 -18.53 -5.19 -18.59
N SER A 380 -19.63 -4.73 -17.99
CA SER A 380 -20.13 -5.27 -16.73
C SER A 380 -21.55 -5.82 -16.88
N ALA A 381 -21.83 -6.94 -16.21
CA ALA A 381 -23.18 -7.46 -15.99
C ALA A 381 -23.71 -7.12 -14.58
N CYS A 382 -22.93 -6.38 -13.79
CA CYS A 382 -23.25 -5.95 -12.43
C CYS A 382 -23.40 -4.42 -12.40
N PRO A 383 -24.57 -3.87 -12.02
CA PRO A 383 -24.79 -2.43 -11.94
C PRO A 383 -23.84 -1.71 -10.96
N PHE A 384 -23.44 -2.38 -9.87
CA PHE A 384 -22.51 -1.81 -8.90
C PHE A 384 -21.08 -1.70 -9.45
N CYS A 385 -20.57 -2.75 -10.11
CA CYS A 385 -19.26 -2.70 -10.76
C CYS A 385 -19.26 -1.72 -11.94
N TYR A 386 -20.38 -1.61 -12.66
CA TYR A 386 -20.55 -0.62 -13.71
C TYR A 386 -20.37 0.80 -13.15
N GLN A 387 -21.09 1.14 -12.08
CA GLN A 387 -21.00 2.45 -11.45
C GLN A 387 -19.59 2.72 -10.90
N GLY A 388 -19.00 1.77 -10.15
CA GLY A 388 -17.67 1.93 -9.54
C GLY A 388 -16.56 2.11 -10.57
N LEU A 389 -16.52 1.24 -11.58
CA LEU A 389 -15.55 1.33 -12.67
C LEU A 389 -15.82 2.53 -13.57
N GLN A 390 -17.08 2.95 -13.78
CA GLN A 390 -17.36 4.16 -14.54
C GLN A 390 -16.86 5.42 -13.83
N VAL A 391 -17.03 5.50 -12.50
CA VAL A 391 -16.45 6.58 -11.69
C VAL A 391 -14.92 6.54 -11.78
N GLY A 392 -14.31 5.36 -11.66
CA GLY A 392 -12.87 5.21 -11.83
C GLY A 392 -12.38 5.57 -13.24
N ILE A 393 -13.09 5.16 -14.29
CA ILE A 393 -12.76 5.46 -15.70
C ILE A 393 -12.85 6.96 -15.94
N GLN A 394 -13.90 7.60 -15.40
CA GLN A 394 -14.08 9.05 -15.47
C GLN A 394 -12.99 9.79 -14.69
N ALA A 395 -12.64 9.30 -13.51
CA ALA A 395 -11.58 9.86 -12.67
C ALA A 395 -10.19 9.71 -13.32
N MET A 396 -9.87 8.54 -13.91
CA MET A 396 -8.64 8.32 -14.66
C MET A 396 -8.64 8.94 -16.07
N ASN A 397 -9.81 9.41 -16.53
CA ASN A 397 -10.08 9.77 -17.92
C ASN A 397 -9.53 8.74 -18.92
N ALA A 398 -9.68 7.46 -18.58
CA ALA A 398 -9.19 6.35 -19.38
C ALA A 398 -9.95 6.32 -20.72
N PRO A 399 -9.29 6.04 -21.87
CA PRO A 399 -9.96 5.84 -23.17
C PRO A 399 -10.76 4.53 -23.22
N LEU A 400 -11.40 4.17 -22.12
CA LEU A 400 -12.24 3.00 -21.92
C LEU A 400 -13.69 3.46 -21.87
N THR A 401 -14.54 2.87 -22.71
CA THR A 401 -15.98 3.07 -22.60
C THR A 401 -16.56 1.99 -21.69
N MET A 402 -17.22 2.39 -20.61
CA MET A 402 -17.97 1.43 -19.79
C MET A 402 -19.28 1.07 -20.51
N ARG A 403 -19.58 -0.22 -20.66
CA ARG A 403 -20.84 -0.72 -21.21
C ARG A 403 -21.50 -1.74 -20.29
N ASP A 404 -22.82 -1.72 -20.28
CA ASP A 404 -23.60 -2.79 -19.67
C ASP A 404 -23.74 -3.97 -20.65
N ILE A 405 -23.79 -5.20 -20.13
CA ILE A 405 -23.94 -6.40 -20.97
C ILE A 405 -25.22 -6.35 -21.83
N THR A 406 -26.29 -5.72 -21.34
CA THR A 406 -27.54 -5.55 -22.08
C THR A 406 -27.37 -4.61 -23.28
N GLU A 407 -26.48 -3.62 -23.19
CA GLU A 407 -26.15 -2.72 -24.29
C GLU A 407 -25.41 -3.47 -25.40
N ILE A 408 -24.49 -4.38 -25.04
CA ILE A 408 -23.81 -5.25 -26.00
C ILE A 408 -24.79 -6.20 -26.69
N VAL A 409 -25.69 -6.82 -25.93
CA VAL A 409 -26.74 -7.69 -26.49
C VAL A 409 -27.64 -6.90 -27.44
N TYR A 410 -28.02 -5.67 -27.06
CA TYR A 410 -28.81 -4.79 -27.92
C TYR A 410 -28.05 -4.42 -29.20
N MET A 411 -26.77 -4.04 -29.13
CA MET A 411 -25.96 -3.73 -30.30
C MET A 411 -25.76 -4.93 -31.22
N ALA A 412 -25.59 -6.13 -30.65
CA ALA A 412 -25.50 -7.37 -31.40
C ALA A 412 -26.80 -7.62 -32.18
N LEU A 413 -27.95 -7.51 -31.50
CA LEU A 413 -29.28 -7.68 -32.11
C LEU A 413 -29.60 -6.58 -33.14
N ALA A 414 -29.31 -5.31 -32.85
CA ALA A 414 -29.54 -4.19 -33.75
C ALA A 414 -28.60 -4.20 -34.98
N GLY A 415 -27.39 -4.73 -34.83
CA GLY A 415 -26.47 -5.02 -35.92
C GLY A 415 -26.99 -6.10 -36.86
N THR A 416 -27.68 -7.12 -36.34
CA THR A 416 -28.41 -8.11 -37.15
C THR A 416 -29.60 -7.49 -37.87
N VAL A 417 -30.40 -6.66 -37.18
CA VAL A 417 -31.55 -5.99 -37.80
C VAL A 417 -31.12 -5.07 -38.94
N ARG A 418 -30.03 -4.31 -38.79
CA ARG A 418 -29.50 -3.45 -39.87
C ARG A 418 -29.03 -4.25 -41.08
N LYS A 419 -28.36 -5.38 -40.88
CA LYS A 419 -27.95 -6.27 -41.99
C LYS A 419 -29.16 -6.85 -42.73
N GLU A 420 -30.20 -7.27 -42.00
CA GLU A 420 -31.44 -7.77 -42.59
C GLU A 420 -32.22 -6.68 -43.34
N THR A 421 -32.24 -5.43 -42.84
CA THR A 421 -32.90 -4.32 -43.55
C THR A 421 -32.13 -3.85 -44.78
N THR A 422 -30.79 -3.86 -44.77
CA THR A 422 -30.00 -3.58 -45.97
C THR A 422 -30.11 -4.69 -47.02
N ALA A 423 -30.15 -5.96 -46.61
CA ALA A 423 -30.34 -7.07 -47.55
C ALA A 423 -31.73 -7.03 -48.21
N ALA A 424 -32.78 -6.76 -47.43
CA ALA A 424 -34.14 -6.60 -47.95
C ALA A 424 -34.31 -5.35 -48.83
N ALA A 425 -33.57 -4.27 -48.54
CA ALA A 425 -33.56 -3.06 -49.35
C ALA A 425 -32.76 -3.22 -50.66
N GLU A 426 -31.68 -4.02 -50.67
CA GLU A 426 -30.93 -4.34 -51.89
C GLU A 426 -31.69 -5.29 -52.82
N GLU A 427 -32.46 -6.25 -52.30
CA GLU A 427 -33.37 -7.08 -53.11
C GLU A 427 -34.51 -6.26 -53.72
N ALA A 428 -35.11 -5.32 -52.97
CA ALA A 428 -36.22 -4.48 -53.45
C ALA A 428 -35.83 -3.39 -54.48
N VAL A 429 -34.54 -3.14 -54.70
CA VAL A 429 -34.04 -2.23 -55.74
C VAL A 429 -33.61 -3.00 -57.01
N SER A 430 -33.66 -4.34 -56.96
CA SER A 430 -33.28 -5.23 -58.07
C SER A 430 -34.46 -5.90 -58.80
N GLU A 431 -35.71 -5.60 -58.43
CA GLU A 431 -36.94 -5.88 -59.18
C GLU A 431 -37.54 -4.59 -59.75
#